data_AF-A0A9E2S466-F1
#
_entry.id   AF-A0A9E2S466-F1
#
_cell.length_a   1.000
_cell.length_b   1.000
_cell.length_c   1.000
_cell.angle_alpha   90.00
_cell.angle_beta   90.00
_cell.angle_gamma   90.00
#
_symmetry.space_group_name_H-M   'P 1'
#
loop_
_entity.id
_entity.type
_entity.pdbx_description
1 polymer ?
#
loop_
_entity_poly.entity_id
_entity_poly.type
_entity_poly.pdbx_seq_one_letter_code
_entity_poly.pdbx_strand_id
1 'polypeptide(L)'
;MRQWLLRCLLLLSVLMLAGCPKSASKGSALEEAQYSWSAAIRWGDFEGAWGLVDPELRKQQPITDLELSRYKQVQISTYRDVGGTVLGNGDVVRDIEIGVINRNTLAERSVRYRERWHYDEAGRVWWQMSGMPNLWQDE
;
A
#
# COMPACT_ATOMS: atom_id res chain seq x y z
N MET A 1 3.31 47.35 -25.15
CA MET A 1 3.84 46.22 -25.96
C MET A 1 4.91 45.40 -25.25
N ARG A 2 6.03 45.98 -24.79
CA ARG A 2 7.12 45.24 -24.10
C ARG A 2 6.71 44.46 -22.84
N GLN A 3 5.82 45.02 -22.01
CA GLN A 3 5.33 44.37 -20.80
C GLN A 3 4.32 43.23 -21.06
N TRP A 4 3.59 43.27 -22.18
CA TRP A 4 2.71 42.18 -22.61
C TRP A 4 3.52 41.01 -23.16
N LEU A 5 4.57 41.29 -23.95
CA LEU A 5 5.51 40.28 -24.43
C LEU A 5 6.22 39.55 -23.27
N LEU A 6 6.66 40.29 -22.25
CA LEU A 6 7.28 39.71 -21.05
C LEU A 6 6.30 38.83 -20.25
N ARG A 7 5.03 39.23 -20.12
CA ARG A 7 4.00 38.42 -19.43
C ARG A 7 3.63 37.16 -20.21
N CYS A 8 3.51 37.24 -21.54
CA CYS A 8 3.29 36.07 -22.38
C CYS A 8 4.47 35.09 -22.33
N LEU A 9 5.70 35.60 -22.32
CA LEU A 9 6.91 34.77 -22.21
C LEU A 9 6.97 34.04 -20.86
N LEU A 10 6.60 34.73 -19.77
CA LEU A 10 6.57 34.17 -18.42
C LEU A 10 5.50 33.08 -18.26
N LEU A 11 4.30 33.30 -18.83
CA LEU A 11 3.23 32.30 -18.89
C LEU A 11 3.63 31.07 -19.70
N LEU A 12 4.33 31.25 -20.82
CA LEU A 12 4.81 30.15 -21.67
C LEU A 12 5.87 29.31 -20.96
N SER A 13 6.77 29.93 -20.18
CA SER A 13 7.76 29.21 -19.38
C SER A 13 7.16 28.38 -18.25
N VAL A 14 6.04 28.82 -17.64
CA VAL A 14 5.33 28.05 -16.59
C VAL A 14 4.61 26.83 -17.18
N LEU A 15 4.08 26.94 -18.41
CA LEU A 15 3.45 25.81 -19.12
C LEU A 15 4.45 24.71 -19.52
N MET A 16 5.74 25.03 -19.67
CA MET A 16 6.78 24.04 -19.99
C MET A 16 7.26 23.22 -18.77
N LEU A 17 6.82 23.53 -17.55
CA LEU A 17 7.03 22.69 -16.37
C LEU A 17 5.98 21.58 -16.22
N ALA A 18 5.02 21.46 -17.13
CA ALA A 18 4.17 20.29 -17.23
C ALA A 18 4.99 19.11 -17.77
N GLY A 19 5.79 18.50 -16.88
CA GLY A 19 6.52 17.28 -17.19
C GLY A 19 5.54 16.19 -17.63
N CYS A 20 5.82 15.56 -18.77
CA CYS A 20 5.09 14.34 -19.16
C CYS A 20 5.26 13.32 -18.02
N PRO A 21 4.18 12.77 -17.45
CA PRO A 21 4.31 11.70 -16.48
C PRO A 21 4.99 10.52 -17.18
N LYS A 22 6.25 10.26 -16.81
CA LYS A 22 6.97 9.07 -17.26
C LYS A 22 6.18 7.88 -16.73
N SER A 23 5.71 7.01 -17.62
CA SER A 23 5.00 5.81 -17.18
C SER A 23 5.91 5.02 -16.24
N ALA A 24 5.45 4.79 -15.02
CA ALA A 24 6.19 4.02 -14.03
C ALA A 24 6.49 2.63 -14.59
N SER A 25 7.70 2.13 -14.35
CA SER A 25 8.03 0.75 -14.66
C SER A 25 7.25 -0.19 -13.74
N LYS A 26 7.05 -1.46 -14.15
CA LYS A 26 6.41 -2.48 -13.31
C LYS A 26 7.09 -2.61 -11.94
N GLY A 27 8.43 -2.48 -11.88
CA GLY A 27 9.20 -2.50 -10.63
C GLY A 27 8.94 -1.28 -9.74
N SER A 28 9.02 -0.06 -10.28
CA SER A 28 8.76 1.15 -9.50
C SER A 28 7.29 1.25 -9.04
N ALA A 29 6.34 0.76 -9.85
CA ALA A 29 4.94 0.66 -9.46
C ALA A 29 4.73 -0.35 -8.32
N LEU A 30 5.50 -1.45 -8.30
CA LEU A 30 5.47 -2.41 -7.19
C LEU A 30 5.98 -1.77 -5.90
N GLU A 31 7.12 -1.09 -5.96
CA GLU A 31 7.72 -0.40 -4.82
C GLU A 31 6.76 0.63 -4.23
N GLU A 32 6.08 1.40 -5.08
CA GLU A 32 5.08 2.39 -4.66
C GLU A 32 3.85 1.75 -4.00
N ALA A 33 3.32 0.66 -4.58
CA ALA A 33 2.20 -0.08 -4.01
C ALA A 33 2.57 -0.71 -2.64
N GLN A 34 3.76 -1.31 -2.54
CA GLN A 34 4.28 -1.87 -1.29
C GLN A 34 4.55 -0.80 -0.22
N TYR A 35 5.06 0.35 -0.64
CA TYR A 35 5.25 1.49 0.25
C TYR A 35 3.90 1.97 0.79
N SER A 36 2.93 2.22 -0.09
CA SER A 36 1.57 2.66 0.26
C SER A 36 0.89 1.69 1.22
N TRP A 37 0.95 0.39 0.91
CA TRP A 37 0.44 -0.67 1.79
C TRP A 37 1.10 -0.64 3.17
N SER A 38 2.44 -0.66 3.21
CA SER A 38 3.17 -0.68 4.48
C SER A 38 2.94 0.58 5.30
N ALA A 39 2.80 1.74 4.66
CA ALA A 39 2.50 3.00 5.33
C ALA A 39 1.08 2.99 5.92
N ALA A 40 0.10 2.52 5.14
CA ALA A 40 -1.28 2.40 5.58
C ALA A 40 -1.39 1.48 6.83
N ILE A 41 -0.76 0.31 6.80
CA ILE A 41 -0.74 -0.59 7.97
C ILE A 41 -0.01 0.07 9.16
N ARG A 42 1.21 0.61 8.98
CA ARG A 42 1.98 1.23 10.07
C ARG A 42 1.22 2.36 10.78
N TRP A 43 0.51 3.18 10.01
CA TRP A 43 -0.22 4.33 10.54
C TRP A 43 -1.67 4.02 10.93
N GLY A 44 -2.10 2.77 10.81
CA GLY A 44 -3.45 2.33 11.19
C GLY A 44 -4.55 2.73 10.21
N ASP A 45 -4.20 3.12 8.99
CA ASP A 45 -5.14 3.34 7.88
C ASP A 45 -5.51 2.00 7.22
N PHE A 46 -6.23 1.17 7.98
CA PHE A 46 -6.62 -0.17 7.52
C PHE A 46 -7.66 -0.12 6.38
N GLU A 47 -8.45 0.95 6.29
CA GLU A 47 -9.38 1.17 5.18
C GLU A 47 -8.61 1.50 3.88
N GLY A 48 -7.59 2.36 3.96
CA GLY A 48 -6.68 2.62 2.84
C GLY A 48 -5.91 1.39 2.41
N ALA A 49 -5.42 0.59 3.36
CA ALA A 49 -4.78 -0.70 3.07
C ALA A 49 -5.75 -1.65 2.37
N TRP A 50 -7.00 -1.75 2.85
CA TRP A 50 -8.04 -2.56 2.20
C TRP A 50 -8.28 -2.14 0.75
N GLY A 51 -8.22 -0.85 0.44
CA GLY A 51 -8.33 -0.34 -0.93
C GLY A 51 -7.28 -0.88 -1.92
N LEU A 52 -6.13 -1.35 -1.43
CA LEU A 52 -5.05 -1.94 -2.23
C LEU A 52 -5.19 -3.47 -2.40
N VAL A 53 -6.18 -4.08 -1.75
CA VAL A 53 -6.50 -5.51 -1.93
C VAL A 53 -7.23 -5.71 -3.26
N ASP A 54 -6.89 -6.82 -3.93
CA ASP A 54 -7.51 -7.25 -5.17
C ASP A 54 -9.05 -7.12 -5.14
N PRO A 55 -9.66 -6.48 -6.14
CA PRO A 55 -11.10 -6.22 -6.13
C PRO A 55 -11.96 -7.49 -6.11
N GLU A 56 -11.51 -8.59 -6.71
CA GLU A 56 -12.27 -9.86 -6.66
C GLU A 56 -12.17 -10.49 -5.28
N LEU A 57 -10.99 -10.45 -4.65
CA LEU A 57 -10.85 -10.87 -3.26
C LEU A 57 -11.75 -10.05 -2.32
N ARG A 58 -11.81 -8.72 -2.51
CA ARG A 58 -12.70 -7.85 -1.72
C ARG A 58 -14.18 -8.14 -1.91
N LYS A 59 -14.61 -8.57 -3.10
CA LYS A 59 -16.00 -8.99 -3.37
C LYS A 59 -16.32 -10.34 -2.73
N GLN A 60 -15.38 -11.28 -2.81
CA GLN A 60 -15.56 -12.63 -2.27
C GLN A 60 -15.52 -12.64 -0.74
N GLN A 61 -14.66 -11.81 -0.16
CA GLN A 61 -14.42 -11.72 1.28
C GLN A 61 -14.44 -10.24 1.71
N PRO A 62 -15.62 -9.60 1.73
CA PRO A 62 -15.73 -8.22 2.16
C PRO A 62 -15.37 -8.11 3.64
N ILE A 63 -14.51 -7.16 3.98
CA ILE A 63 -14.27 -6.82 5.38
C ILE A 63 -15.51 -6.15 5.96
N THR A 64 -15.93 -6.61 7.13
CA THR A 64 -17.08 -6.05 7.86
C THR A 64 -16.65 -4.87 8.73
N ASP A 65 -17.61 -4.01 9.09
CA ASP A 65 -17.39 -2.92 10.05
C ASP A 65 -16.88 -3.45 11.40
N LEU A 66 -17.36 -4.62 11.81
CA LEU A 66 -16.90 -5.29 13.02
C LEU A 66 -15.41 -5.65 12.92
N GLU A 67 -14.97 -6.24 11.82
CA GLU A 67 -13.56 -6.57 11.60
C GLU A 67 -12.69 -5.32 11.54
N LEU A 68 -13.11 -4.27 10.82
CA LEU A 68 -12.44 -2.97 10.82
C LEU A 68 -12.33 -2.36 12.23
N SER A 69 -13.37 -2.50 13.05
CA SER A 69 -13.36 -2.00 14.43
C SER A 69 -12.31 -2.71 15.31
N ARG A 70 -12.01 -3.99 15.06
CA ARG A 70 -10.97 -4.72 15.80
C ARG A 70 -9.60 -4.12 15.53
N TYR A 71 -9.30 -3.72 14.29
CA TYR A 71 -8.02 -3.10 13.95
C TYR A 71 -7.80 -1.77 14.71
N LYS A 72 -8.86 -1.05 15.09
CA LYS A 72 -8.76 0.18 15.90
C LYS A 72 -8.28 -0.05 17.33
N GLN A 73 -8.32 -1.29 17.80
CA GLN A 73 -7.91 -1.70 19.15
C GLN A 73 -6.41 -2.00 19.26
N VAL A 74 -5.67 -1.95 18.15
CA VAL A 74 -4.22 -2.19 18.14
C VAL A 74 -3.47 -0.98 17.62
N GLN A 75 -2.19 -0.92 17.95
CA GLN A 75 -1.22 0.00 17.38
C GLN A 75 -0.08 -0.81 16.78
N ILE A 76 0.38 -0.43 15.59
CA ILE A 76 1.54 -1.06 14.96
C ILE A 76 2.80 -0.42 15.50
N SER A 77 3.67 -1.22 16.12
CA SER A 77 4.97 -0.77 16.64
C SER A 77 6.10 -0.98 15.64
N THR A 78 6.01 -2.03 14.83
CA THR A 78 7.02 -2.39 13.83
C THR A 78 6.36 -2.95 12.58
N TYR A 79 6.96 -2.68 11.41
CA TYR A 79 6.62 -3.33 10.15
C TYR A 79 7.90 -3.57 9.37
N ARG A 80 8.37 -4.81 9.37
CA ARG A 80 9.68 -5.19 8.84
C ARG A 80 9.53 -6.25 7.75
N ASP A 81 10.08 -5.96 6.59
CA ASP A 81 10.31 -6.97 5.55
C ASP A 81 11.45 -7.88 6.00
N VAL A 82 11.21 -9.19 6.06
CA VAL A 82 12.21 -10.19 6.43
C VAL A 82 12.73 -10.99 5.24
N GLY A 83 12.22 -10.71 4.03
CA GLY A 83 12.64 -11.38 2.81
C GLY A 83 11.47 -11.58 1.85
N GLY A 84 11.81 -11.87 0.60
CA GLY A 84 10.81 -12.11 -0.43
C GLY A 84 11.38 -12.85 -1.63
N THR A 85 10.49 -13.27 -2.51
CA THR A 85 10.84 -13.96 -3.75
C THR A 85 9.90 -13.57 -4.88
N VAL A 86 10.40 -13.64 -6.11
CA VAL A 86 9.58 -13.52 -7.32
C VAL A 86 9.25 -14.94 -7.78
N LEU A 87 7.96 -15.23 -7.91
CA LEU A 87 7.47 -16.52 -8.38
C LEU A 87 7.62 -16.62 -9.91
N GLY A 88 7.60 -17.86 -10.44
CA GLY A 88 7.76 -18.10 -11.88
C GLY A 88 6.67 -17.47 -12.77
N ASN A 89 5.52 -17.11 -12.19
CA ASN A 89 4.44 -16.39 -12.87
C ASN A 89 4.57 -14.86 -12.79
N GLY A 90 5.63 -14.33 -12.15
CA GLY A 90 5.88 -12.90 -11.98
C GLY A 90 5.24 -12.28 -10.73
N ASP A 91 4.52 -13.06 -9.92
CA ASP A 91 4.03 -12.58 -8.61
C ASP A 91 5.20 -12.37 -7.66
N VAL A 92 5.04 -11.43 -6.73
CA VAL A 92 6.06 -11.14 -5.71
C VAL A 92 5.51 -11.49 -4.34
N VAL A 93 6.22 -12.35 -3.62
CA VAL A 93 5.88 -12.76 -2.25
C VAL A 93 6.84 -12.10 -1.29
N ARG A 94 6.33 -11.58 -0.17
CA ARG A 94 7.14 -11.01 0.92
C ARG A 94 6.69 -11.55 2.25
N ASP A 95 7.66 -11.88 3.10
CA ASP A 95 7.43 -12.23 4.48
C ASP A 95 7.64 -10.98 5.34
N ILE A 96 6.61 -10.62 6.08
CA ILE A 96 6.56 -9.43 6.92
C ILE A 96 6.46 -9.85 8.38
N GLU A 97 7.21 -9.15 9.22
CA GLU A 97 7.05 -9.16 10.66
C GLU A 97 6.38 -7.86 11.12
N ILE A 98 5.27 -7.99 11.83
CA ILE A 98 4.47 -6.88 12.32
C ILE A 98 4.49 -6.90 13.85
N GLY A 99 5.02 -5.83 14.45
CA GLY A 99 4.88 -5.59 15.89
C GLY A 99 3.52 -4.97 16.17
N VAL A 100 2.77 -5.55 17.10
CA VAL A 100 1.39 -5.18 17.42
C VAL A 100 1.26 -4.96 18.92
N ILE A 101 0.84 -3.76 19.31
CA ILE A 101 0.52 -3.40 20.69
C ILE A 101 -1.00 -3.38 20.84
N ASN A 102 -1.52 -4.14 21.79
CA ASN A 102 -2.93 -4.04 22.19
C ASN A 102 -3.13 -2.74 23.00
N ARG A 103 -4.02 -1.85 22.54
CA ARG A 103 -4.23 -0.54 23.16
C ARG A 103 -4.86 -0.61 24.54
N ASN A 104 -5.57 -1.68 24.86
CA ASN A 104 -6.27 -1.86 26.14
C ASN A 104 -5.36 -2.44 27.22
N THR A 105 -4.44 -3.34 26.85
CA THR A 105 -3.56 -4.05 27.81
C THR A 105 -2.11 -3.58 27.77
N LEU A 106 -1.72 -2.83 26.73
CA LEU A 106 -0.33 -2.44 26.42
C LEU A 106 0.61 -3.63 26.20
N ALA A 107 0.07 -4.84 26.03
CA ALA A 107 0.86 -6.00 25.65
C ALA A 107 1.32 -5.88 24.20
N GLU A 108 2.60 -6.14 23.96
CA GLU A 108 3.19 -6.19 22.62
C GLU A 108 3.42 -7.64 22.18
N ARG A 109 3.15 -7.92 20.91
CA ARG A 109 3.45 -9.19 20.25
C ARG A 109 3.98 -8.96 18.83
N SER A 110 4.58 -10.00 18.27
CA SER A 110 5.04 -10.02 16.87
C SER A 110 4.22 -11.02 16.07
N VAL A 111 3.70 -10.60 14.93
CA VAL A 111 2.87 -11.40 14.03
C VAL A 111 3.58 -11.53 12.69
N ARG A 112 3.52 -12.73 12.10
CA ARG A 112 3.99 -12.99 10.74
C ARG A 112 2.85 -12.79 9.74
N TYR A 113 3.13 -12.06 8.67
CA TYR A 113 2.21 -11.87 7.56
C TYR A 113 2.92 -12.10 6.24
N ARG A 114 2.33 -12.90 5.35
CA ARG A 114 2.88 -13.19 4.03
C ARG A 114 2.08 -12.43 2.97
N GLU A 115 2.69 -11.39 2.41
CA GLU A 115 2.15 -10.65 1.28
C GLU A 115 2.33 -11.44 -0.02
N ARG A 116 1.36 -11.31 -0.94
CA ARG A 116 1.48 -11.75 -2.33
C ARG A 116 0.96 -10.64 -3.23
N TRP A 117 1.82 -10.17 -4.11
CA TRP A 117 1.52 -9.12 -5.06
C TRP A 117 1.36 -9.71 -6.45
N HIS A 118 0.25 -9.36 -7.10
CA HIS A 118 -0.01 -9.70 -8.50
C HIS A 118 -0.13 -8.43 -9.33
N TYR A 119 0.44 -8.43 -10.53
CA TYR A 119 0.33 -7.30 -11.44
C TYR A 119 -0.78 -7.55 -12.45
N ASP A 120 -1.79 -6.70 -12.41
CA ASP A 120 -2.81 -6.64 -13.44
C ASP A 120 -2.27 -5.88 -14.65
N GLU A 121 -2.04 -6.59 -15.76
CA GLU A 121 -1.54 -6.02 -17.00
C GLU A 121 -2.54 -5.04 -17.65
N ALA A 122 -3.86 -5.25 -17.46
CA ALA A 122 -4.88 -4.39 -18.04
C ALA A 122 -4.99 -3.07 -17.27
N GLY A 123 -5.05 -3.14 -15.93
CA GLY A 123 -5.08 -1.98 -15.06
C GLY A 123 -3.72 -1.31 -14.84
N ARG A 124 -2.63 -1.98 -15.23
CA ARG A 124 -1.22 -1.58 -14.97
C ARG A 124 -0.97 -1.27 -13.49
N VAL A 125 -1.53 -2.11 -12.62
CA VAL A 125 -1.56 -1.90 -11.17
C VAL A 125 -1.18 -3.17 -10.45
N TRP A 126 -0.54 -3.02 -9.29
CA TRP A 126 -0.25 -4.14 -8.39
C TRP A 126 -1.34 -4.26 -7.33
N TRP A 127 -1.87 -5.45 -7.18
CA TRP A 127 -2.87 -5.78 -6.16
C TRP A 127 -2.27 -6.66 -5.07
N GLN A 128 -2.68 -6.41 -3.84
CA GLN A 128 -2.40 -7.31 -2.72
C GLN A 128 -3.40 -8.47 -2.74
N MET A 129 -2.90 -9.69 -2.84
CA MET A 129 -3.68 -10.92 -2.99
C MET A 129 -3.87 -11.68 -1.68
N SER A 130 -3.16 -11.29 -0.60
CA SER A 130 -3.20 -11.99 0.68
C SER A 130 -4.33 -11.55 1.63
N GLY A 131 -5.08 -10.50 1.27
CA GLY A 131 -6.10 -9.91 2.15
C GLY A 131 -5.48 -9.08 3.29
N MET A 132 -6.20 -8.93 4.40
CA MET A 132 -5.70 -8.19 5.57
C MET A 132 -4.92 -9.10 6.53
N PRO A 133 -3.88 -8.58 7.21
CA PRO A 133 -3.13 -9.37 8.18
C PRO A 133 -3.98 -9.72 9.41
N ASN A 134 -4.00 -10.99 9.81
CA ASN A 134 -4.62 -11.38 11.09
C ASN A 134 -3.71 -10.97 12.26
N LEU A 135 -4.00 -9.84 12.91
CA LEU A 135 -3.19 -9.29 14.00
C LEU A 135 -3.46 -9.90 15.38
N TRP A 136 -4.32 -10.92 15.47
CA TRP A 136 -4.73 -11.58 16.71
C TRP A 136 -4.33 -13.06 16.75
N GLN A 137 -3.43 -13.51 15.88
CA GLN A 137 -2.85 -14.84 16.05
C GLN A 137 -2.22 -14.93 17.46
N ASP A 138 -2.58 -15.99 18.20
CA ASP A 138 -2.23 -16.30 19.58
C ASP A 138 -3.20 -15.82 20.70
N GLU A 139 -4.38 -15.27 20.37
CA GLU A 139 -5.56 -15.17 21.27
C GLU A 139 -6.57 -16.30 20.97
#